data_AF-A0A7C5RKV1-F1
#
_entry.id   AF-A0A7C5RKV1-F1
#
_cell.length_a   1.000
_cell.length_b   1.000
_cell.length_c   1.000
_cell.angle_alpha   90.00
_cell.angle_beta   90.00
_cell.angle_gamma   90.00
#
_symmetry.space_group_name_H-M   'P 1'
#
loop_
_entity.id
_entity.type
_entity.pdbx_description
1 polymer ?
#
loop_
_entity_poly.entity_id
_entity_poly.type
_entity_poly.pdbx_seq_one_letter_code
_entity_poly.pdbx_strand_id
1 'polypeptide(L)'
;MSVTEIQMDPEDPITTVMRLLNRSLKIVRDDGSLAKVYISREWYDRELFKDYDGQITIGIAESRDERLEISGRIRRRVITFRLNVWATDKPGPFDPGRTMRRKMVDAVNRVIRENRNAPNRIRYDFAGLGYPEGDPHKAFSAAASTELAPGSSEWTELREHAGQGYDEYRRIWYSD
;
A
#
# COMPACT_ATOMS: atom_id res chain seq x y z
N MET A 1 -16.88 32.04 10.11
CA MET A 1 -15.88 31.02 9.75
C MET A 1 -16.53 30.14 8.70
N SER A 2 -16.26 30.40 7.41
CA SER A 2 -16.87 29.67 6.30
C SER A 2 -16.18 28.30 6.17
N VAL A 3 -16.92 27.23 6.43
CA VAL A 3 -16.45 25.87 6.17
C VAL A 3 -16.47 25.69 4.65
N THR A 4 -15.29 25.74 4.04
CA THR A 4 -15.11 25.41 2.63
C THR A 4 -15.27 23.90 2.51
N GLU A 5 -16.42 23.45 2.04
CA GLU A 5 -16.67 22.06 1.71
C GLU A 5 -15.80 21.72 0.49
N ILE A 6 -14.67 21.04 0.71
CA ILE A 6 -13.81 20.57 -0.37
C ILE A 6 -14.55 19.39 -1.02
N GLN A 7 -15.27 19.68 -2.09
CA GLN A 7 -15.85 18.66 -2.95
C GLN A 7 -14.70 17.92 -3.64
N MET A 8 -14.29 16.79 -3.06
CA MET A 8 -13.29 15.91 -3.65
C MET A 8 -13.98 15.11 -4.75
N ASP A 9 -13.62 15.38 -6.01
CA ASP A 9 -14.15 14.59 -7.13
C ASP A 9 -13.80 13.11 -6.93
N PRO A 10 -14.74 12.19 -7.20
CA PRO A 10 -14.48 10.77 -7.02
C PRO A 10 -13.33 10.33 -7.93
N GLU A 11 -12.28 9.77 -7.34
CA GLU A 11 -11.11 9.30 -8.07
C GLU A 11 -11.49 8.27 -9.15
N ASP A 12 -10.85 8.37 -10.33
CA ASP A 12 -11.05 7.38 -11.40
C ASP A 12 -10.75 5.97 -10.86
N PRO A 13 -11.71 5.03 -10.92
CA PRO A 13 -11.55 3.69 -10.39
C PRO A 13 -10.33 2.94 -10.96
N ILE A 14 -9.94 3.22 -12.22
CA ILE A 14 -8.74 2.63 -12.82
C ILE A 14 -7.48 3.13 -12.12
N THR A 15 -7.36 4.43 -11.86
CA THR A 15 -6.23 5.04 -11.16
C THR A 15 -6.07 4.46 -9.76
N THR A 16 -7.17 4.23 -9.05
CA THR A 16 -7.17 3.59 -7.73
C THR A 16 -6.57 2.17 -7.80
N VAL A 17 -6.99 1.36 -8.76
CA VAL A 17 -6.45 -0.01 -8.94
C VAL A 17 -4.98 0.04 -9.36
N MET A 18 -4.60 0.95 -10.26
CA MET A 18 -3.20 1.15 -10.64
C MET A 18 -2.32 1.49 -9.43
N ARG A 19 -2.77 2.42 -8.58
CA ARG A 19 -2.04 2.80 -7.36
C ARG A 19 -1.93 1.63 -6.38
N LEU A 20 -3.01 0.86 -6.21
CA LEU A 20 -3.01 -0.33 -5.37
C LEU A 20 -1.97 -1.35 -5.85
N LEU A 21 -1.98 -1.68 -7.14
CA LEU A 21 -1.02 -2.63 -7.71
C LEU A 21 0.41 -2.10 -7.64
N ASN A 22 0.65 -0.83 -7.97
CA ASN A 22 1.99 -0.23 -7.90
C ASN A 22 2.58 -0.28 -6.47
N ARG A 23 1.74 -0.14 -5.44
CA ARG A 23 2.19 -0.18 -4.04
C ARG A 23 2.41 -1.59 -3.51
N SER A 24 1.53 -2.53 -3.88
CA SER A 24 1.44 -3.84 -3.20
C SER A 24 1.97 -5.00 -4.05
N LEU A 25 2.13 -4.82 -5.35
CA LEU A 25 2.60 -5.89 -6.24
C LEU A 25 4.11 -6.11 -6.04
N LYS A 26 4.45 -7.29 -5.55
CA LYS A 26 5.83 -7.78 -5.44
C LYS A 26 5.90 -9.15 -6.07
N ILE A 27 6.79 -9.30 -7.04
CA ILE A 27 6.95 -10.54 -7.81
C ILE A 27 8.42 -10.91 -7.78
N VAL A 28 8.69 -12.14 -7.37
CA VAL A 28 10.05 -12.68 -7.26
C VAL A 28 10.32 -13.58 -8.46
N ARG A 29 11.39 -13.29 -9.18
CA ARG A 29 11.90 -14.09 -10.29
C ARG A 29 12.49 -15.41 -9.77
N ASP A 30 12.86 -16.31 -10.67
CA ASP A 30 13.46 -17.61 -10.27
C ASP A 30 14.87 -17.47 -9.69
N ASP A 31 15.57 -16.37 -10.01
CA ASP A 31 16.88 -16.02 -9.46
C ASP A 31 16.81 -15.34 -8.06
N GLY A 32 15.60 -15.19 -7.50
CA GLY A 32 15.37 -14.52 -6.22
C GLY A 32 15.31 -12.98 -6.30
N SER A 33 15.54 -12.39 -7.48
CA SER A 33 15.44 -10.94 -7.67
C SER A 33 13.99 -10.48 -7.84
N LEU A 34 13.72 -9.19 -7.59
CA LEU A 34 12.42 -8.59 -7.83
C LEU A 34 12.21 -8.30 -9.32
N ALA A 35 11.07 -8.73 -9.86
CA ALA A 35 10.68 -8.44 -11.23
C ALA A 35 10.21 -6.99 -11.35
N LYS A 36 10.67 -6.29 -12.38
CA LYS A 36 10.23 -4.93 -12.70
C LYS A 36 9.02 -5.02 -13.61
N VAL A 37 7.85 -4.66 -13.10
CA VAL A 37 6.58 -4.72 -13.84
C VAL A 37 6.04 -3.32 -14.05
N TYR A 38 5.65 -3.01 -15.28
CA TYR A 38 4.99 -1.76 -15.63
C TYR A 38 3.47 -1.92 -15.54
N ILE A 39 2.79 -1.02 -14.85
CA ILE A 39 1.33 -1.04 -14.69
C ILE A 39 0.75 0.19 -15.37
N SER A 40 -0.13 0.00 -16.35
CA SER A 40 -0.72 1.11 -17.12
C SER A 40 -2.17 0.88 -17.49
N ARG A 41 -2.82 1.97 -17.92
CA ARG A 41 -4.13 1.93 -18.60
C ARG A 41 -3.98 1.67 -20.11
N GLU A 42 -2.79 1.91 -20.64
CA GLU A 42 -2.48 1.85 -22.06
C GLU A 42 -2.48 0.42 -22.59
N TRP A 43 -2.50 0.31 -23.93
CA TRP A 43 -2.42 -0.97 -24.62
C TRP A 43 -1.01 -1.59 -24.46
N TYR A 44 -0.89 -2.84 -24.90
CA TYR A 44 0.39 -3.54 -24.93
C TYR A 44 1.44 -2.73 -25.68
N ASP A 45 2.59 -2.49 -25.04
CA ASP A 45 3.75 -1.84 -25.65
C ASP A 45 4.97 -2.77 -25.56
N ARG A 46 5.50 -3.11 -26.74
CA ARG A 46 6.66 -4.00 -26.88
C ARG A 46 7.96 -3.33 -26.43
N GLU A 47 8.08 -2.02 -26.56
CA GLU A 47 9.32 -1.30 -26.25
C GLU A 47 9.64 -1.31 -24.76
N LEU A 48 8.60 -1.37 -23.91
CA LEU A 48 8.73 -1.48 -22.45
C LEU A 48 9.49 -2.73 -22.01
N PHE A 49 9.47 -3.82 -22.79
CA PHE A 49 10.14 -5.08 -22.41
C PHE A 49 11.67 -5.02 -22.53
N LYS A 50 12.23 -3.91 -23.00
CA LYS A 50 13.68 -3.63 -22.91
C LYS A 50 14.09 -3.41 -21.44
N ASP A 51 13.26 -2.68 -20.70
CA ASP A 51 13.57 -2.26 -19.33
C ASP A 51 12.75 -2.98 -18.25
N TYR A 52 11.62 -3.57 -18.63
CA TYR A 52 10.68 -4.25 -17.76
C TYR A 52 10.55 -5.74 -18.08
N ASP A 53 10.24 -6.55 -17.08
CA ASP A 53 10.01 -8.00 -17.26
C ASP A 53 8.56 -8.32 -17.65
N GLY A 54 7.65 -7.37 -17.42
CA GLY A 54 6.23 -7.57 -17.55
C GLY A 54 5.47 -6.27 -17.67
N GLN A 55 4.31 -6.33 -18.32
CA GLN A 55 3.34 -5.24 -18.35
C GLN A 55 1.98 -5.75 -17.85
N ILE A 56 1.31 -4.95 -17.03
CA ILE A 56 -0.08 -5.18 -16.61
C ILE A 56 -0.90 -4.00 -17.11
N THR A 57 -1.89 -4.31 -17.94
CA THR A 57 -2.82 -3.32 -18.50
C THR A 57 -4.17 -3.44 -17.81
N ILE A 58 -4.77 -2.31 -17.43
CA ILE A 58 -6.02 -2.26 -16.68
C ILE A 58 -7.07 -1.49 -17.47
N GLY A 59 -8.20 -2.14 -17.72
CA GLY A 59 -9.37 -1.52 -18.37
C GLY A 59 -10.66 -1.81 -17.60
N ILE A 60 -11.72 -1.08 -17.95
CA ILE A 60 -13.08 -1.38 -17.53
C ILE A 60 -13.70 -2.30 -18.58
N ALA A 61 -14.12 -3.49 -18.17
CA ALA A 61 -14.88 -4.39 -19.02
C ALA A 61 -16.37 -4.02 -19.02
N GLU A 62 -16.89 -3.60 -17.87
CA GLU A 62 -18.30 -3.31 -17.70
C GLU A 62 -18.53 -2.33 -16.54
N SER A 63 -19.50 -1.44 -16.69
CA SER A 63 -19.99 -0.55 -15.63
C SER A 63 -21.50 -0.56 -15.67
N ARG A 64 -22.14 -1.13 -14.64
CA ARG A 64 -23.60 -1.15 -14.50
C ARG A 64 -24.02 -0.27 -13.34
N ASP A 65 -25.01 0.58 -13.58
CA ASP A 65 -25.71 1.30 -12.53
C ASP A 65 -27.07 0.64 -12.29
N GLU A 66 -27.23 0.09 -11.09
CA GLU A 66 -28.43 -0.60 -10.65
C GLU A 66 -29.18 0.28 -9.65
N ARG A 67 -30.46 0.51 -9.92
CA ARG A 67 -31.37 1.19 -8.99
C ARG A 67 -31.78 0.19 -7.90
N LEU A 68 -31.45 0.47 -6.64
CA LEU A 68 -31.76 -0.42 -5.53
C LEU A 68 -33.13 -0.16 -4.89
N GLU A 69 -33.76 0.99 -5.18
CA GLU A 69 -35.03 1.39 -4.58
C GLU A 69 -35.96 2.07 -5.58
N ILE A 70 -37.28 1.93 -5.40
CA ILE A 70 -38.32 2.54 -6.25
C ILE A 70 -38.23 4.07 -6.28
N SER A 71 -37.66 4.75 -5.28
CA SER A 71 -37.41 6.20 -5.36
C SER A 71 -36.20 6.57 -6.22
N GLY A 72 -35.27 5.62 -6.43
CA GLY A 72 -34.03 5.83 -7.18
C GLY A 72 -32.97 6.63 -6.44
N ARG A 73 -33.20 6.92 -5.16
CA ARG A 73 -32.27 7.59 -4.25
C ARG A 73 -31.05 6.73 -3.95
N ILE A 74 -31.26 5.43 -3.75
CA ILE A 74 -30.19 4.46 -3.56
C ILE A 74 -29.88 3.78 -4.89
N ARG A 75 -28.62 3.93 -5.32
CA ARG A 75 -28.10 3.32 -6.54
C ARG A 75 -26.81 2.56 -6.22
N ARG A 76 -26.57 1.47 -6.93
CA ARG A 76 -25.36 0.68 -6.86
C ARG A 76 -24.66 0.74 -8.20
N ARG A 77 -23.39 1.15 -8.20
CA ARG A 77 -22.53 1.04 -9.37
C ARG A 77 -21.66 -0.21 -9.23
N VAL A 78 -21.77 -1.14 -10.18
CA VAL A 78 -20.94 -2.33 -10.27
C VAL A 78 -19.98 -2.15 -11.45
N ILE A 79 -18.69 -2.07 -11.16
CA ILE A 79 -17.63 -1.95 -12.17
C ILE A 79 -16.85 -3.25 -12.21
N THR A 80 -16.80 -3.86 -13.39
CA THR A 80 -15.99 -5.03 -13.68
C THR A 80 -14.71 -4.57 -14.38
N PHE A 81 -13.56 -4.79 -13.73
CA PHE A 81 -12.26 -4.51 -14.33
C PHE A 81 -11.75 -5.72 -15.12
N ARG A 82 -11.06 -5.44 -16.24
CA ARG A 82 -10.26 -6.43 -16.98
C ARG A 82 -8.80 -6.07 -16.84
N LEU A 83 -8.03 -6.99 -16.28
CA LEU A 83 -6.59 -6.87 -16.19
C LEU A 83 -5.96 -7.86 -17.17
N ASN A 84 -5.13 -7.36 -18.09
CA ASN A 84 -4.34 -8.23 -18.97
C ASN A 84 -2.88 -8.19 -18.53
N VAL A 85 -2.26 -9.37 -18.47
CA VAL A 85 -0.89 -9.56 -18.03
C VAL A 85 -0.06 -10.02 -19.21
N TRP A 86 0.99 -9.26 -19.50
CA TRP A 86 1.90 -9.46 -20.62
C TRP A 86 3.29 -9.75 -20.08
N ALA A 87 3.94 -10.76 -20.63
CA ALA A 87 5.32 -11.14 -20.34
C ALA A 87 5.94 -11.63 -21.65
N THR A 88 7.18 -11.22 -21.91
CA THR A 88 7.96 -11.68 -23.06
C THR A 88 8.82 -12.88 -22.69
N ASP A 89 8.93 -13.82 -23.61
CA ASP A 89 9.87 -14.92 -23.47
C ASP A 89 11.31 -14.40 -23.65
N LYS A 90 12.10 -14.50 -22.58
CA LYS A 90 13.54 -14.28 -22.60
C LYS A 90 14.23 -15.63 -22.90
N PRO A 91 15.41 -15.65 -23.53
CA PRO A 91 16.13 -16.91 -23.76
C PRO A 91 16.49 -17.56 -22.42
N GLY A 92 16.04 -18.80 -22.19
CA GLY A 92 16.27 -19.56 -20.97
C GLY A 92 15.80 -21.01 -21.09
N PRO A 93 16.27 -21.93 -20.24
CA PRO A 93 16.06 -23.37 -20.40
C PRO A 93 14.61 -23.86 -20.14
N PHE A 94 13.70 -22.98 -19.72
CA PHE A 94 12.29 -23.29 -19.43
C PHE A 94 11.43 -22.06 -19.74
N ASP A 95 10.29 -22.22 -20.43
CA ASP A 95 9.31 -21.18 -20.83
C ASP A 95 9.19 -20.02 -19.82
N PRO A 96 10.06 -19.00 -19.90
CA PRO A 96 10.23 -18.08 -18.79
C PRO A 96 9.14 -17.02 -18.81
N GLY A 97 8.60 -16.67 -19.98
CA GLY A 97 7.46 -15.79 -20.10
C GLY A 97 6.18 -16.43 -19.56
N ARG A 98 5.98 -17.74 -19.74
CA ARG A 98 4.83 -18.45 -19.18
C ARG A 98 4.89 -18.49 -17.65
N THR A 99 6.04 -18.83 -17.08
CA THR A 99 6.26 -18.85 -15.63
C THR A 99 6.10 -17.45 -15.04
N MET A 100 6.69 -16.44 -15.67
CA MET A 100 6.55 -15.05 -15.26
C MET A 100 5.09 -14.59 -15.28
N ARG A 101 4.36 -14.86 -16.36
CA ARG A 101 2.94 -14.51 -16.48
C ARG A 101 2.10 -15.16 -15.39
N ARG A 102 2.35 -16.44 -15.09
CA ARG A 102 1.65 -17.15 -14.01
C ARG A 102 1.92 -16.50 -12.65
N LYS A 103 3.19 -16.23 -12.32
CA LYS A 103 3.57 -15.53 -11.08
C LYS A 103 2.95 -14.14 -10.98
N MET A 104 2.91 -13.39 -12.07
CA MET A 104 2.25 -12.08 -12.13
C MET A 104 0.74 -12.19 -11.86
N VAL A 105 0.05 -13.15 -12.49
CA VAL A 105 -1.39 -13.38 -12.27
C VAL A 105 -1.66 -13.78 -10.82
N ASP A 106 -0.86 -14.68 -10.25
CA ASP A 106 -1.00 -15.12 -8.86
C ASP A 106 -0.78 -13.95 -7.88
N ALA A 107 0.22 -13.11 -8.14
CA ALA A 107 0.49 -11.91 -7.33
C ALA A 107 -0.64 -10.87 -7.44
N VAL A 108 -1.18 -10.62 -8.63
CA VAL A 108 -2.34 -9.73 -8.82
C VAL A 108 -3.55 -10.26 -8.05
N ASN A 109 -3.86 -11.55 -8.20
CA ASN A 109 -4.97 -12.19 -7.48
C ASN A 109 -4.79 -12.10 -5.97
N ARG A 110 -3.57 -12.30 -5.47
CA ARG A 110 -3.23 -12.15 -4.06
C ARG A 110 -3.52 -10.72 -3.58
N VAL A 111 -2.97 -9.71 -4.24
CA VAL A 111 -3.17 -8.30 -3.88
C VAL A 111 -4.65 -7.94 -3.91
N ILE A 112 -5.40 -8.33 -4.95
CA ILE A 112 -6.83 -8.07 -5.01
C ILE A 112 -7.56 -8.75 -3.86
N ARG A 113 -7.28 -10.03 -3.55
CA ARG A 113 -7.95 -10.75 -2.46
C ARG A 113 -7.66 -10.13 -1.09
N GLU A 114 -6.41 -9.78 -0.82
CA GLU A 114 -5.99 -9.14 0.43
C GLU A 114 -6.71 -7.79 0.65
N ASN A 115 -6.94 -7.03 -0.43
CA ASN A 115 -7.50 -5.68 -0.36
C ASN A 115 -9.01 -5.60 -0.61
N ARG A 116 -9.64 -6.68 -1.15
CA ARG A 116 -11.08 -6.73 -1.44
C ARG A 116 -11.96 -6.88 -0.19
N ASN A 117 -11.41 -7.35 0.94
CA ASN A 117 -12.17 -7.54 2.17
C ASN A 117 -12.51 -6.25 2.92
N ALA A 118 -11.96 -5.10 2.52
CA ALA A 118 -12.29 -3.81 3.11
C ALA A 118 -12.12 -2.69 2.06
N PRO A 119 -13.08 -2.50 1.14
CA PRO A 119 -13.06 -1.33 0.27
C PRO A 119 -12.98 -0.06 1.14
N ASN A 120 -12.04 0.84 0.83
CA ASN A 120 -11.75 2.09 1.54
C ASN A 120 -10.95 2.00 2.86
N ARG A 121 -10.26 0.89 3.17
CA ARG A 121 -9.31 0.86 4.30
C ARG A 121 -7.86 0.87 3.83
N ILE A 122 -7.22 2.04 3.86
CA ILE A 122 -5.77 2.15 3.67
C ILE A 122 -5.10 1.80 5.00
N ARG A 123 -4.47 0.62 5.09
CA ARG A 123 -3.60 0.28 6.23
C ARG A 123 -2.24 0.95 5.99
N TYR A 124 -1.93 1.96 6.80
CA TYR A 124 -0.57 2.49 6.90
C TYR A 124 0.24 1.51 7.74
N ASP A 125 1.07 0.70 7.09
CA ASP A 125 2.16 0.01 7.77
C ASP A 125 3.33 0.99 7.82
N PHE A 126 3.59 1.53 9.01
CA PHE A 126 4.84 2.24 9.27
C PHE A 126 5.94 1.17 9.38
N ALA A 127 6.58 0.87 8.25
CA ALA A 127 7.73 -0.02 8.23
C ALA A 127 8.83 0.59 9.11
N GLY A 128 9.08 -0.01 10.28
CA GLY A 128 10.03 0.46 11.27
C GLY A 128 9.55 0.38 12.73
N LEU A 129 8.25 0.20 12.97
CA LEU A 129 7.72 -0.08 14.31
C LEU A 129 7.43 -1.58 14.42
N GLY A 130 8.46 -2.35 14.79
CA GLY A 130 8.31 -3.78 15.02
C GLY A 130 7.30 -4.04 16.14
N TYR A 131 6.25 -4.78 15.84
CA TYR A 131 5.42 -5.45 16.85
C TYR A 131 5.77 -6.93 16.85
N PRO A 132 6.44 -7.46 17.88
CA PRO A 132 6.20 -8.83 18.28
C PRO A 132 4.80 -8.92 18.91
N GLU A 133 4.08 -9.97 18.55
CA GLU A 133 2.78 -10.28 19.12
C GLU A 133 2.93 -10.50 20.65
N GLY A 134 2.24 -9.69 21.47
CA GLY A 134 2.15 -9.91 22.92
C GLY A 134 2.50 -8.75 23.86
N ASP A 135 2.96 -7.59 23.36
CA ASP A 135 3.34 -6.48 24.24
C ASP A 135 2.52 -5.20 23.97
N PRO A 136 1.46 -4.92 24.75
CA PRO A 136 0.72 -3.67 24.62
C PRO A 136 1.57 -2.52 25.17
N HIS A 137 1.95 -1.59 24.30
CA HIS A 137 2.74 -0.41 24.66
C HIS A 137 2.41 0.17 26.03
N LYS A 138 3.44 0.38 26.86
CA LYS A 138 3.34 1.20 28.08
C LYS A 138 2.78 2.60 27.81
N ALA A 139 2.94 3.12 26.58
CA ALA A 139 2.44 4.42 26.13
C ALA A 139 0.91 4.59 26.23
N PHE A 140 0.14 3.49 26.24
CA PHE A 140 -1.32 3.52 26.44
C PHE A 140 -1.77 2.74 27.69
N SER A 141 -0.82 2.37 28.56
CA SER A 141 -1.17 1.74 29.84
C SER A 141 -1.78 2.79 30.78
N ALA A 142 -2.72 2.39 31.64
CA ALA A 142 -3.34 3.29 32.61
C ALA A 142 -2.33 3.97 33.57
N ALA A 143 -1.12 3.39 33.70
CA ALA A 143 0.01 3.95 34.46
C ALA A 143 0.76 5.08 33.72
N ALA A 144 0.55 5.27 32.42
CA ALA A 144 1.09 6.37 31.63
C ALA A 144 0.19 7.63 31.64
N SER A 145 -0.71 7.72 32.62
CA SER A 145 -1.60 8.88 32.82
C SER A 145 -0.86 10.11 33.39
N THR A 146 0.41 9.96 33.78
CA THR A 146 1.27 11.06 34.19
C THR A 146 2.63 10.93 33.52
N GLU A 147 3.05 11.98 32.83
CA GLU A 147 4.38 12.07 32.26
C GLU A 147 5.42 12.14 33.40
N LEU A 148 6.45 11.30 33.33
CA LEU A 148 7.54 11.34 34.31
C LEU A 148 8.32 12.65 34.14
N ALA A 149 8.73 13.27 35.25
CA ALA A 149 9.55 14.47 35.20
C ALA A 149 10.84 14.20 34.39
N PRO A 150 11.41 15.20 33.68
CA PRO A 150 12.52 14.98 32.74
C PRO A 150 13.83 14.55 33.44
N GLY A 151 13.91 14.68 34.77
CA GLY A 151 15.01 14.15 35.58
C GLY A 151 14.78 12.73 36.15
N SER A 152 13.67 12.06 35.82
CA SER A 152 13.35 10.74 36.37
C SER A 152 14.36 9.67 35.93
N SER A 153 14.80 8.84 36.88
CA SER A 153 15.71 7.71 36.60
C SER A 153 15.05 6.57 35.82
N GLU A 154 13.73 6.63 35.64
CA GLU A 154 12.96 5.62 34.90
C GLU A 154 12.99 5.84 33.37
N TRP A 155 13.50 6.99 32.89
CA TRP A 155 13.73 7.25 31.47
C TRP A 155 14.93 6.45 30.95
N THR A 156 14.71 5.17 30.70
CA THR A 156 15.76 4.24 30.26
C THR A 156 16.26 4.58 28.85
N GLU A 157 15.37 5.08 27.98
CA GLU A 157 15.67 5.53 26.61
C GLU A 157 16.59 6.78 26.58
N LEU A 158 16.45 7.69 27.55
CA LEU A 158 17.33 8.87 27.67
C LEU A 158 18.74 8.50 28.17
N ARG A 159 18.87 7.37 28.89
CA ARG A 159 20.16 6.89 29.42
C ARG A 159 21.05 6.27 28.36
N GLU A 160 20.48 5.55 27.39
CA GLU A 160 21.26 4.90 26.32
C GLU A 160 21.96 5.91 25.39
N HIS A 161 21.44 7.14 25.31
CA HIS A 161 22.01 8.25 24.54
C HIS A 161 22.68 9.35 25.39
N ALA A 162 23.04 9.05 26.65
CA ALA A 162 23.59 9.99 27.64
C ALA A 162 25.00 10.57 27.35
N GLY A 163 25.35 10.70 26.07
CA GLY A 163 26.52 11.44 25.58
C GLY A 163 26.34 12.09 24.19
N GLN A 164 25.26 11.77 23.46
CA GLN A 164 24.93 12.36 22.16
C GLN A 164 23.44 12.71 22.13
N GLY A 165 23.07 13.87 22.67
CA GLY A 165 21.70 14.40 22.57
C GLY A 165 20.95 14.56 23.90
N TYR A 166 21.48 14.07 25.02
CA TYR A 166 20.83 14.23 26.34
C TYR A 166 20.60 15.70 26.73
N ASP A 167 21.59 16.57 26.47
CA ASP A 167 21.47 18.01 26.74
C ASP A 167 20.54 18.74 25.77
N GLU A 168 20.45 18.28 24.51
CA GLU A 168 19.48 18.81 23.53
C GLU A 168 18.05 18.45 23.92
N TYR A 169 17.82 17.21 24.34
CA TYR A 169 16.50 16.77 24.82
C TYR A 169 16.07 17.50 26.10
N ARG A 170 17.01 17.74 27.02
CA ARG A 170 16.72 18.50 28.25
C ARG A 170 16.34 19.95 27.93
N ARG A 171 16.93 20.57 26.90
CA ARG A 171 16.56 21.94 26.47
C ARG A 171 15.12 22.06 25.99
N ILE A 172 14.54 21.01 25.41
CA ILE A 172 13.14 21.03 24.92
C ILE A 172 12.14 21.25 26.08
N TRP A 173 12.48 20.78 27.28
CA TRP A 173 11.61 20.85 28.46
C TRP A 173 11.81 22.09 29.33
N TYR A 174 12.96 22.73 29.20
CA TYR A 174 13.35 23.89 30.00
C TYR A 174 13.60 25.13 29.13
N SER A 175 12.96 25.21 27.96
CA SER A 175 13.05 26.39 27.10
C SER A 175 12.20 27.53 27.68
N ASP A 176 12.84 28.37 28.49
CA ASP A 176 12.49 29.78 28.67
C ASP A 176 13.36 30.64 27.72
#